data_AF-A0A6A5VU09-F1
#
_entry.id   AF-A0A6A5VU09-F1
#
_cell.length_a   1.000
_cell.length_b   1.000
_cell.length_c   1.000
_cell.angle_alpha   90.00
_cell.angle_beta   90.00
_cell.angle_gamma   90.00
#
_symmetry.space_group_name_H-M   'P 1'
#
loop_
_entity.id
_entity.type
_entity.pdbx_description
1 polymer ?
#
loop_
_entity_poly.entity_id
_entity_poly.type
_entity_poly.pdbx_seq_one_letter_code
_entity_poly.pdbx_strand_id
1 'polypeptide(L)'
;DTGIKVDYSDDGDDDWDENSEKEEGTEARGKRKRRPWLESDEVRLLSLRDQQGMEWKEICERFPNRTEGAVKVRYYRLQKKQKCKETTIGT
;
A
#
# COMPACT_ATOMS: atom_id res chain seq x y z
N ASP A 1 34.13 -30.60 26.32
CA ASP A 1 34.07 -29.24 26.87
C ASP A 1 33.55 -28.32 25.79
N THR A 2 32.66 -27.42 26.16
CA THR A 2 31.34 -27.19 25.54
C THR A 2 31.29 -26.82 24.05
N GLY A 3 30.52 -27.59 23.29
CA GLY A 3 30.09 -27.23 21.94
C GLY A 3 29.04 -26.13 21.98
N ILE A 4 29.31 -25.03 21.31
CA ILE A 4 28.36 -23.94 21.07
C ILE A 4 28.15 -23.85 19.57
N LYS A 5 27.15 -24.59 19.09
CA LYS A 5 26.50 -24.35 17.81
C LYS A 5 25.37 -23.38 18.13
N VAL A 6 25.62 -22.07 17.96
CA VAL A 6 24.52 -21.10 17.90
C VAL A 6 24.01 -21.10 16.47
N ASP A 7 22.94 -21.86 16.28
CA ASP A 7 21.99 -21.63 15.20
C ASP A 7 21.38 -20.24 15.42
N TYR A 8 21.94 -19.26 14.73
CA TYR A 8 21.32 -17.95 14.57
C TYR A 8 20.14 -18.10 13.60
N SER A 9 19.07 -18.74 14.07
CA SER A 9 17.73 -18.66 13.48
C SER A 9 17.20 -17.25 13.76
N ASP A 10 17.07 -16.42 12.73
CA ASP A 10 15.82 -16.27 11.98
C ASP A 10 14.72 -15.71 12.86
N ASP A 11 14.61 -14.39 12.87
CA ASP A 11 13.33 -13.67 12.91
C ASP A 11 13.68 -12.21 12.60
N GLY A 12 13.64 -11.88 11.30
CA GLY A 12 13.80 -10.53 10.81
C GLY A 12 12.63 -9.67 11.26
N ASP A 13 12.82 -8.93 12.36
CA ASP A 13 11.99 -7.79 12.74
C ASP A 13 12.24 -6.60 11.79
N ASP A 14 11.95 -6.80 10.51
CA ASP A 14 11.73 -5.72 9.55
C ASP A 14 10.29 -5.20 9.76
N ASP A 15 10.04 -4.66 10.97
CA ASP A 15 8.86 -3.86 11.31
C ASP A 15 8.96 -2.52 10.58
N TRP A 16 8.71 -2.55 9.27
CA TRP A 16 8.50 -1.34 8.47
C TRP A 16 7.09 -0.79 8.72
N ASP A 17 6.78 -0.42 9.96
CA ASP A 17 5.83 0.67 10.23
C ASP A 17 6.63 1.89 10.68
N GLU A 18 7.55 2.32 9.82
CA GLU A 18 8.10 3.67 9.86
C GLU A 18 7.01 4.64 9.42
N ASN A 19 6.07 4.90 10.32
CA ASN A 19 5.36 6.16 10.39
C ASN A 19 6.42 7.23 10.66
N SER A 20 7.06 7.67 9.58
CA SER A 20 8.12 8.67 9.53
C SER A 20 7.56 10.03 9.98
N GLU A 21 7.47 10.20 11.29
CA GLU A 21 7.40 11.49 11.96
C GLU A 21 8.82 12.03 12.08
N LYS A 22 9.40 12.44 10.95
CA LYS A 22 10.64 13.21 10.93
C LYS A 22 10.41 14.50 10.16
N GLU A 23 9.77 15.42 10.87
CA GLU A 23 9.83 16.85 10.60
C GLU A 23 11.28 17.31 10.81
N GLU A 24 11.94 17.83 9.76
CA GLU A 24 12.70 19.09 9.76
C GLU A 24 13.53 19.25 8.46
N GLY A 25 13.32 20.35 7.75
CA GLY A 25 14.31 20.92 6.81
C GLY A 25 14.09 20.72 5.31
N THR A 26 13.18 21.46 4.69
CA THR A 26 13.43 22.42 3.58
C THR A 26 12.11 22.83 2.89
N GLU A 27 11.83 24.11 3.01
CA GLU A 27 10.92 25.00 2.26
C GLU A 27 9.75 24.43 1.38
N ALA A 28 8.54 24.90 1.72
CA ALA A 28 7.38 25.16 0.84
C ALA A 28 6.69 23.99 0.11
N ARG A 29 6.66 22.77 0.66
CA ARG A 29 5.72 21.75 0.16
C ARG A 29 4.36 21.91 0.81
N GLY A 30 3.56 22.81 0.23
CA GLY A 30 2.16 23.03 0.60
C GLY A 30 1.46 21.70 0.85
N LYS A 31 0.80 21.58 2.01
CA LYS A 31 0.03 20.43 2.47
C LYS A 31 -0.83 19.92 1.30
N ARG A 32 -0.35 18.90 0.59
CA ARG A 32 -1.13 18.24 -0.46
C ARG A 32 -2.32 17.66 0.27
N LYS A 33 -3.49 18.30 0.14
CA LYS A 33 -4.72 17.83 0.78
C LYS A 33 -4.86 16.35 0.40
N ARG A 34 -4.65 15.45 1.36
CA ARG A 34 -4.71 14.01 1.13
C ARG A 34 -6.16 13.71 0.76
N ARG A 35 -6.46 13.66 -0.54
CA ARG A 35 -7.79 13.25 -0.99
C ARG A 35 -7.98 11.80 -0.52
N PRO A 36 -9.08 11.45 0.15
CA PRO A 36 -9.40 10.06 0.43
C PRO A 36 -9.59 9.31 -0.91
N TRP A 37 -9.31 8.01 -0.92
CA TRP A 37 -9.70 7.15 -2.04
C TRP A 37 -11.21 6.87 -1.92
N LEU A 38 -11.97 7.16 -2.97
CA LEU A 38 -13.39 6.79 -3.00
C LEU A 38 -13.51 5.34 -3.44
N GLU A 39 -14.57 4.65 -2.99
CA GLU A 39 -14.86 3.28 -3.43
C GLU A 39 -15.01 3.20 -4.95
N SER A 40 -15.56 4.22 -5.60
CA SER A 40 -15.64 4.28 -7.07
C SER A 40 -14.25 4.35 -7.74
N ASP A 41 -13.29 5.07 -7.14
CA ASP A 41 -11.91 5.11 -7.64
C ASP A 41 -11.22 3.75 -7.42
N GLU A 42 -11.53 3.08 -6.31
CA GLU A 42 -11.00 1.76 -5.98
C GLU A 42 -11.52 0.67 -6.92
N VAL A 43 -12.82 0.68 -7.23
CA VAL A 43 -13.43 -0.22 -8.23
C VAL A 43 -12.83 0.05 -9.60
N ARG A 44 -12.67 1.32 -9.98
CA ARG A 44 -12.02 1.67 -11.25
C ARG A 44 -10.58 1.17 -11.31
N LEU A 45 -9.82 1.32 -10.22
CA LEU A 45 -8.45 0.83 -10.12
C LEU A 45 -8.37 -0.70 -10.28
N LEU A 46 -9.26 -1.43 -9.60
CA LEU A 46 -9.36 -2.89 -9.71
C LEU A 46 -9.73 -3.30 -11.13
N SER A 47 -10.77 -2.71 -11.73
CA SER A 47 -11.17 -3.01 -13.11
C SER A 47 -10.06 -2.76 -14.12
N LEU A 48 -9.36 -1.62 -14.05
CA LEU A 48 -8.25 -1.32 -14.98
C LEU A 48 -7.12 -2.35 -14.86
N ARG A 49 -6.82 -2.79 -13.64
CA ARG A 49 -5.75 -3.76 -13.41
C ARG A 49 -6.15 -5.20 -13.75
N ASP A 50 -7.33 -5.61 -13.32
CA ASP A 50 -7.81 -6.99 -13.41
C ASP A 50 -8.41 -7.30 -14.79
N GLN A 51 -9.21 -6.37 -15.34
CA GLN A 51 -9.86 -6.58 -16.63
C GLN A 51 -8.99 -6.19 -17.82
N GLN A 52 -8.24 -5.08 -17.72
CA GLN A 52 -7.42 -4.59 -18.83
C GLN A 52 -5.95 -4.99 -18.71
N GLY A 53 -5.49 -5.46 -17.54
CA GLY A 53 -4.09 -5.84 -17.36
C GLY A 53 -3.10 -4.66 -17.53
N MET A 54 -3.59 -3.43 -17.39
CA MET A 54 -2.81 -2.22 -17.70
C MET A 54 -1.59 -2.06 -16.80
N GLU A 55 -0.56 -1.44 -17.36
CA GLU A 55 0.60 -1.03 -16.56
C GLU A 55 0.22 0.10 -15.60
N TRP A 56 0.93 0.19 -14.49
CA TRP A 56 0.70 1.21 -13.47
C TRP A 56 0.81 2.65 -13.99
N LYS A 57 1.65 2.86 -15.01
CA LYS A 57 1.81 4.14 -15.70
C LYS A 57 0.50 4.58 -16.35
N GLU A 58 -0.11 3.73 -17.16
CA GLU A 58 -1.36 4.01 -17.85
C GLU A 58 -2.52 4.21 -16.87
N ILE A 59 -2.56 3.41 -15.79
CA ILE A 59 -3.54 3.59 -14.72
C ILE A 59 -3.34 4.96 -14.06
N CYS A 60 -2.10 5.37 -13.80
CA CYS A 60 -1.79 6.66 -13.20
C CYS A 60 -2.21 7.84 -14.10
N GLU A 61 -2.12 7.70 -15.43
CA GLU A 61 -2.60 8.72 -16.37
C GLU A 61 -4.12 8.95 -16.25
N ARG A 62 -4.89 7.93 -15.87
CA ARG A 62 -6.32 8.07 -15.57
C ARG A 62 -6.59 8.81 -14.26
N PHE A 63 -5.59 8.94 -13.39
CA PHE A 63 -5.67 9.63 -12.11
C PHE A 63 -4.66 10.79 -12.05
N PRO A 64 -4.93 11.93 -12.71
CA PRO A 64 -3.99 13.07 -12.77
C PRO A 64 -3.69 13.72 -11.41
N ASN A 65 -4.38 13.30 -10.33
CA ASN A 65 -4.16 13.77 -8.97
C ASN A 65 -3.54 12.69 -8.05
N ARG A 66 -3.16 11.53 -8.58
CA ARG A 66 -2.51 10.45 -7.85
C ARG A 66 -1.19 10.12 -8.52
N THR A 67 -0.23 9.66 -7.71
CA THR A 67 1.06 9.17 -8.20
C THR A 67 1.02 7.65 -8.30
N GLU A 68 1.84 7.06 -9.17
CA GLU A 68 1.94 5.60 -9.33
C GLU A 68 2.16 4.89 -7.99
N GLY A 69 2.99 5.44 -7.11
CA GLY A 69 3.22 4.90 -5.77
C GLY A 69 1.94 4.84 -4.93
N ALA A 70 1.13 5.91 -4.95
CA ALA A 70 -0.14 5.93 -4.24
C ALA A 70 -1.15 4.92 -4.80
N VAL A 71 -1.14 4.72 -6.13
CA VAL A 71 -1.98 3.73 -6.82
C VAL A 71 -1.59 2.30 -6.42
N LYS A 72 -0.29 1.97 -6.46
CA LYS A 72 0.24 0.66 -6.05
C LYS A 72 -0.12 0.35 -4.60
N VAL A 73 0.21 1.25 -3.68
CA VAL A 73 -0.11 1.09 -2.25
C VAL A 73 -1.61 0.86 -2.06
N ARG A 74 -2.47 1.60 -2.77
CA ARG A 74 -3.91 1.41 -2.62
C ARG A 74 -4.38 0.06 -3.17
N TYR A 75 -3.89 -0.37 -4.32
CA TYR A 75 -4.21 -1.67 -4.88
C TYR A 75 -3.87 -2.83 -3.92
N TYR A 76 -2.67 -2.84 -3.33
CA TYR A 76 -2.30 -3.87 -2.36
C TYR A 76 -3.19 -3.85 -1.11
N ARG A 77 -3.58 -2.66 -0.63
CA ARG A 77 -4.55 -2.52 0.48
C ARG A 77 -5.94 -3.03 0.10
N LEU A 78 -6.36 -2.85 -1.15
CA LEU A 78 -7.63 -3.38 -1.66
C LEU A 78 -7.61 -4.91 -1.75
N GLN A 79 -6.51 -5.51 -2.21
CA GLN A 79 -6.36 -6.96 -2.22
C GLN A 79 -6.46 -7.55 -0.80
N LYS A 80 -5.79 -6.93 0.19
CA LYS A 80 -5.91 -7.34 1.60
C LYS A 80 -7.35 -7.20 2.11
N LYS A 81 -8.06 -6.13 1.74
CA LYS A 81 -9.47 -5.92 2.14
C LYS A 81 -10.41 -6.95 1.51
N GLN A 82 -10.22 -7.32 0.24
CA GLN A 82 -11.04 -8.34 -0.43
C GLN A 82 -10.90 -9.70 0.25
N LYS A 83 -9.70 -10.06 0.72
CA LYS A 83 -9.44 -11.31 1.45
C LYS A 83 -10.15 -11.41 2.82
N CYS A 84 -10.74 -10.33 3.32
CA CYS A 84 -11.40 -10.28 4.63
C CYS A 84 -12.90 -9.94 4.57
N LYS A 85 -13.45 -9.62 3.38
CA LYS A 85 -14.90 -9.36 3.22
C LYS A 85 -15.77 -10.62 3.16
N GLU A 86 -15.17 -11.81 3.15
CA GLU A 86 -15.86 -13.10 3.13
C GLU A 86 -16.07 -13.69 4.55
N THR A 87 -16.19 -12.86 5.58
CA THR A 87 -16.37 -13.37 6.96
C THR A 87 -17.31 -12.49 7.81
N THR A 88 -18.24 -11.77 7.20
CA THR A 88 -19.28 -11.03 7.94
C THR A 88 -20.66 -11.24 7.32
N ILE A 89 -21.03 -12.50 7.14
CA ILE A 89 -22.43 -12.93 7.17
C ILE A 89 -22.46 -14.04 8.24
N GLY A 90 -22.84 -13.70 9.46
CA GLY A 90 -22.91 -14.67 10.55
C GLY A 90 -22.76 -14.05 11.92
N THR A 91 -23.76 -13.29 12.36
CA THR A 91 -24.63 -13.58 13.53
C THR A 91 -25.55 -12.39 13.74
#